data_AF-A0A1H6ED05-F1
#
_entry.id   AF-A0A1H6ED05-F1
#
_cell.length_a   1.000
_cell.length_b   1.000
_cell.length_c   1.000
_cell.angle_alpha   90.00
_cell.angle_beta   90.00
_cell.angle_gamma   90.00
#
_symmetry.space_group_name_H-M   'P 1'
#
loop_
_entity.id
_entity.type
_entity.pdbx_description
1 polymer ?
#
loop_
_entity_poly.entity_id
_entity_poly.type
_entity_poly.pdbx_seq_one_letter_code
_entity_poly.pdbx_strand_id
1 'polypeptide(L)'
;MVGNVGGGLVMQYLPWRALFGVPVLLAAVLAVLVAVMVPRAPRHPAGLDPAGTALLTAASLALLTGIIEGPEVGWGSTLVLTSFVLAAVLFAVFVGHQLRSPAPLLDPRLFAVARLRAGTLGVAVAFFGLFALFFVNARFLQEVKGFSPLLAGVAILPLVIPMIVASRLSGRLPVRPAVTAGLAGVVGGLVLMSFADAAMPYPLYAAGLVVIGSAVGLCLPVLSHEIMAALPRERAGLGSGLNSATRELGSAIGVAVMGTVMTTGGLAAGYRVVAAVVLAGALPVVWWLRAGAGWHPPLPGGR
;
A
#
# COMPACT_ATOMS: atom_id res chain seq x y z
N MET A 1 1.95 4.55 14.82
CA MET A 1 2.76 4.93 16.00
C MET A 1 2.34 4.13 17.22
N VAL A 2 1.11 4.32 17.72
CA VAL A 2 0.56 3.53 18.83
C VAL A 2 0.56 2.02 18.52
N GLY A 3 0.27 1.61 17.28
CA GLY A 3 0.34 0.20 16.88
C GLY A 3 1.74 -0.43 16.95
N ASN A 4 2.80 0.26 16.52
CA ASN A 4 4.16 -0.31 16.52
C ASN A 4 4.75 -0.34 17.95
N VAL A 5 4.58 0.74 18.71
CA VAL A 5 5.04 0.80 20.12
C VAL A 5 4.17 -0.13 20.98
N GLY A 6 2.85 -0.10 20.78
CA GLY A 6 1.91 -0.99 21.47
C GLY A 6 2.14 -2.46 21.15
N GLY A 7 2.40 -2.81 19.89
CA GLY A 7 2.77 -4.18 19.50
C GLY A 7 4.07 -4.63 20.15
N GLY A 8 5.08 -3.76 20.20
CA GLY A 8 6.34 -4.03 20.92
C GLY A 8 6.15 -4.23 22.41
N LEU A 9 5.32 -3.41 23.06
CA LEU A 9 4.96 -3.56 24.48
C LEU A 9 4.22 -4.89 24.73
N VAL A 10 3.27 -5.24 23.87
CA VAL A 10 2.54 -6.51 23.98
C VAL A 10 3.51 -7.69 23.84
N MET A 11 4.40 -7.68 22.86
CA MET A 11 5.41 -8.74 22.71
C MET A 11 6.38 -8.83 23.89
N GLN A 12 6.72 -7.71 24.53
CA GLN A 12 7.69 -7.68 25.62
C GLN A 12 7.10 -8.16 26.96
N TYR A 13 5.82 -7.89 27.22
CA TYR A 13 5.22 -8.10 28.55
C TYR A 13 4.05 -9.09 28.56
N LEU A 14 3.48 -9.42 27.40
CA LEU A 14 2.31 -10.29 27.26
C LEU A 14 2.62 -11.48 26.34
N PRO A 15 1.85 -12.58 26.44
CA PRO A 15 1.96 -13.67 25.47
C PRO A 15 1.61 -13.17 24.07
N TRP A 16 2.24 -13.73 23.04
CA TRP A 16 2.03 -13.34 21.64
C TRP A 16 0.54 -13.33 21.21
N ARG A 17 -0.31 -14.18 21.82
CA ARG A 17 -1.77 -14.21 21.59
C ARG A 17 -2.45 -12.87 21.88
N ALA A 18 -1.91 -12.07 22.79
CA ALA A 18 -2.43 -10.74 23.11
C ALA A 18 -2.31 -9.75 21.93
N LEU A 19 -1.43 -10.01 20.95
CA LEU A 19 -1.37 -9.24 19.70
C LEU A 19 -2.67 -9.34 18.90
N PHE A 20 -3.48 -10.38 19.12
CA PHE A 20 -4.79 -10.57 18.51
C PHE A 20 -5.93 -10.10 19.43
N GLY A 21 -5.83 -10.38 20.73
CA GLY A 21 -6.87 -10.02 21.70
C GLY A 21 -7.06 -8.51 21.86
N VAL A 22 -5.95 -7.75 21.95
CA VAL A 22 -6.01 -6.30 22.17
C VAL A 22 -6.68 -5.56 20.99
N PRO A 23 -6.29 -5.80 19.71
CA PRO A 23 -6.99 -5.19 18.58
C PRO A 23 -8.46 -5.60 18.47
N VAL A 24 -8.82 -6.84 18.80
CA VAL A 24 -10.22 -7.29 18.79
C VAL A 24 -11.07 -6.51 19.80
N LEU A 25 -10.57 -6.34 21.03
CA LEU A 25 -11.26 -5.54 22.05
C LEU A 25 -11.38 -4.08 21.62
N LEU A 26 -10.30 -3.50 21.08
CA LEU A 26 -10.30 -2.13 20.57
C LEU A 26 -11.31 -1.97 19.41
N ALA A 27 -11.36 -2.93 18.48
CA ALA A 27 -12.31 -2.93 17.38
C ALA A 27 -13.76 -3.02 17.86
N ALA A 28 -14.04 -3.85 18.88
CA ALA A 28 -15.37 -3.95 19.48
C ALA A 28 -15.79 -2.62 20.14
N VAL A 29 -14.91 -1.98 20.90
CA VAL A 29 -15.16 -0.66 21.51
C VAL A 29 -15.43 0.39 20.43
N LEU A 30 -14.61 0.44 19.38
CA LEU A 30 -14.80 1.36 18.26
C LEU A 30 -16.11 1.09 17.50
N ALA A 31 -16.51 -0.16 17.32
CA ALA A 31 -17.78 -0.52 16.69
C ALA A 31 -18.98 -0.02 17.52
N VAL A 32 -18.93 -0.17 18.85
CA VAL A 32 -19.95 0.37 19.76
C VAL A 32 -19.99 1.90 19.70
N LEU A 33 -18.83 2.56 19.75
CA LEU A 33 -18.75 4.02 19.65
C LEU A 33 -19.33 4.54 18.33
N VAL A 34 -19.02 3.88 17.20
CA VAL A 34 -19.59 4.23 15.90
C VAL A 34 -21.11 4.04 15.90
N ALA A 35 -21.61 2.93 16.45
CA ALA A 35 -23.04 2.65 16.51
C ALA A 35 -23.83 3.68 17.34
N VAL A 36 -23.21 4.27 18.37
CA VAL A 36 -23.84 5.23 19.27
C VAL A 36 -23.65 6.69 18.81
N MET A 37 -22.47 7.05 18.30
CA MET A 37 -22.07 8.44 18.09
C MET A 37 -22.18 8.91 16.64
N VAL A 38 -22.13 8.01 15.64
CA VAL A 38 -22.10 8.41 14.23
C VAL A 38 -23.52 8.51 13.67
N PRO A 39 -23.94 9.69 13.16
CA PRO A 39 -25.23 9.84 12.52
C PRO A 39 -25.37 8.91 11.32
N ARG A 40 -26.56 8.33 11.13
CA ARG A 40 -26.85 7.48 9.97
C ARG A 40 -26.75 8.31 8.69
N ALA A 41 -25.82 7.94 7.81
CA ALA A 41 -25.75 8.54 6.48
C ALA A 41 -27.02 8.20 5.68
N PRO A 42 -27.48 9.13 4.80
CA PRO A 42 -28.60 8.85 3.90
C PRO A 42 -28.31 7.59 3.06
N ARG A 43 -29.26 6.64 3.03
CA ARG A 43 -29.16 5.45 2.21
C ARG A 43 -29.13 5.87 0.74
N HIS A 44 -28.03 5.63 0.05
CA HIS A 44 -27.98 5.73 -1.40
C HIS A 44 -28.51 4.42 -2.01
N PRO A 45 -29.51 4.47 -2.90
CA PRO A 45 -29.96 3.31 -3.65
C PRO A 45 -28.94 2.99 -4.76
N ALA A 46 -27.71 2.67 -4.37
CA ALA A 46 -26.74 2.09 -5.30
C ALA A 46 -27.08 0.59 -5.45
N GLY A 47 -27.26 0.13 -6.68
CA GLY A 47 -27.40 -1.30 -6.96
C GLY A 47 -26.17 -2.04 -6.44
N LEU A 48 -26.38 -3.07 -5.63
CA LEU A 48 -25.30 -3.92 -5.16
C LEU A 48 -24.92 -4.90 -6.27
N ASP A 49 -23.61 -5.10 -6.45
CA ASP A 49 -23.06 -6.12 -7.34
C ASP A 49 -22.42 -7.25 -6.51
N PRO A 50 -23.23 -8.16 -5.94
CA PRO A 50 -22.72 -9.25 -5.08
C PRO A 50 -21.85 -10.22 -5.88
N ALA A 51 -22.19 -10.48 -7.15
CA ALA A 51 -21.42 -11.36 -8.03
C ALA A 51 -20.04 -10.76 -8.32
N GLY A 52 -19.97 -9.48 -8.69
CA GLY A 52 -18.70 -8.78 -8.89
C GLY A 52 -17.87 -8.72 -7.61
N THR A 53 -18.51 -8.49 -6.46
CA THR A 53 -17.83 -8.48 -5.15
C THR A 53 -17.24 -9.85 -4.82
N ALA A 54 -17.98 -10.93 -5.02
CA ALA A 54 -17.50 -12.29 -4.80
C ALA A 54 -16.33 -12.64 -5.75
N LEU A 55 -16.45 -12.30 -7.03
CA LEU A 55 -15.38 -12.52 -8.02
C LEU A 55 -14.10 -11.76 -7.66
N LEU A 56 -14.20 -10.48 -7.32
CA LEU A 56 -13.04 -9.67 -6.93
C LEU A 56 -12.39 -10.19 -5.65
N THR A 57 -13.20 -10.59 -4.67
CA THR A 57 -12.71 -11.16 -3.40
C THR A 57 -11.98 -12.48 -3.64
N ALA A 58 -12.58 -13.39 -4.41
CA ALA A 58 -11.98 -14.68 -4.73
C ALA A 58 -10.71 -14.54 -5.58
N ALA A 59 -10.70 -13.61 -6.55
CA ALA A 59 -9.52 -13.32 -7.35
C ALA A 59 -8.37 -12.75 -6.51
N SER A 60 -8.69 -11.83 -5.60
CA SER A 60 -7.71 -11.23 -4.69
C SER A 60 -7.18 -12.24 -3.69
N LEU A 61 -8.03 -13.10 -3.14
CA LEU A 61 -7.61 -14.19 -2.26
C LEU A 61 -6.65 -15.15 -2.98
N ALA A 62 -7.02 -15.64 -4.17
CA ALA A 62 -6.16 -16.52 -4.95
C ALA A 62 -4.82 -15.84 -5.29
N LEU A 63 -4.83 -14.56 -5.66
CA LEU A 63 -3.62 -13.80 -5.94
C LEU A 63 -2.72 -13.70 -4.70
N LEU A 64 -3.30 -13.32 -3.57
CA LEU A 64 -2.57 -13.16 -2.30
C LEU A 64 -2.06 -14.50 -1.78
N THR A 65 -2.80 -15.60 -1.92
CA THR A 65 -2.33 -16.95 -1.58
C THR A 65 -1.06 -17.29 -2.37
N GLY A 66 -1.04 -17.09 -3.69
CA GLY A 66 0.15 -17.35 -4.50
C GLY A 66 1.35 -16.48 -4.08
N ILE A 67 1.11 -15.21 -3.73
CA ILE A 67 2.14 -14.26 -3.29
C ILE A 67 2.71 -14.62 -1.92
N ILE A 68 1.85 -14.96 -0.96
CA ILE A 68 2.23 -15.21 0.44
C ILE A 68 2.93 -16.56 0.59
N GLU A 69 2.43 -17.60 -0.09
CA GLU A 69 2.98 -18.96 0.00
C GLU A 69 4.26 -19.12 -0.83
N GLY A 70 4.41 -18.33 -1.92
CA GLY A 70 5.55 -18.39 -2.84
C GLY A 70 6.93 -18.46 -2.18
N PRO A 71 7.27 -17.57 -1.23
CA PRO A 71 8.54 -17.59 -0.51
C PRO A 71 8.78 -18.85 0.32
N GLU A 72 7.73 -19.49 0.85
CA GLU A 72 7.85 -20.63 1.77
C GLU A 72 7.82 -21.98 1.03
N VAL A 73 6.84 -22.20 0.16
CA VAL A 73 6.68 -23.47 -0.57
C VAL A 73 7.33 -23.49 -1.95
N GLY A 74 7.85 -22.34 -2.38
CA GLY A 74 8.51 -22.14 -3.67
C GLY A 74 7.57 -21.70 -4.79
N TRP A 75 8.06 -20.78 -5.61
CA TRP A 75 7.33 -20.15 -6.71
C TRP A 75 6.88 -21.11 -7.83
N GLY A 76 7.54 -22.26 -7.97
CA GLY A 76 7.19 -23.30 -8.94
C GLY A 76 6.23 -24.38 -8.41
N SER A 77 5.77 -24.27 -7.15
CA SER A 77 4.88 -25.26 -6.55
C SER A 77 3.49 -25.24 -7.21
N THR A 78 2.82 -26.40 -7.21
CA THR A 78 1.46 -26.54 -7.74
C THR A 78 0.50 -25.55 -7.07
N LEU A 79 0.59 -25.36 -5.76
CA LEU A 79 -0.25 -24.40 -5.01
C LEU A 79 -0.10 -22.98 -5.55
N VAL A 80 1.14 -22.51 -5.72
CA VAL A 80 1.42 -21.13 -6.16
C VAL A 80 0.98 -20.92 -7.61
N LEU A 81 1.34 -21.85 -8.50
CA LEU A 81 0.98 -21.75 -9.92
C LEU A 81 -0.54 -21.81 -10.14
N THR A 82 -1.24 -22.75 -9.48
CA THR A 82 -2.71 -22.83 -9.57
C THR A 82 -3.38 -21.60 -8.99
N SER A 83 -2.85 -21.03 -7.91
CA SER A 83 -3.35 -19.78 -7.32
C SER A 83 -3.24 -18.60 -8.28
N PHE A 84 -2.11 -18.46 -9.00
CA PHE A 84 -1.95 -17.41 -10.02
C PHE A 84 -2.84 -17.62 -11.25
N VAL A 85 -2.96 -18.85 -11.73
CA VAL A 85 -3.87 -19.17 -12.85
C VAL A 85 -5.31 -18.87 -12.44
N LEU A 86 -5.74 -19.31 -11.25
CA LEU A 86 -7.08 -19.05 -10.74
C LEU A 86 -7.34 -17.56 -10.58
N ALA A 87 -6.39 -16.81 -10.03
CA ALA A 87 -6.49 -15.35 -9.92
C ALA A 87 -6.67 -14.69 -11.30
N ALA A 88 -5.84 -15.06 -12.28
CA ALA A 88 -5.91 -14.52 -13.63
C ALA A 88 -7.27 -14.80 -14.30
N VAL A 89 -7.78 -16.03 -14.17
CA VAL A 89 -9.09 -16.41 -14.69
C VAL A 89 -10.21 -15.63 -13.98
N LEU A 90 -10.20 -15.56 -12.65
CA LEU A 90 -11.24 -14.85 -11.89
C LEU A 90 -11.23 -13.34 -12.17
N PHE A 91 -10.05 -12.71 -12.32
CA PHE A 91 -9.96 -11.31 -12.73
C PHE A 91 -10.49 -11.09 -14.16
N ALA A 92 -10.19 -11.99 -15.10
CA ALA A 92 -10.72 -11.91 -16.46
C ALA A 92 -12.25 -12.02 -16.48
N VAL A 93 -12.81 -12.96 -15.71
CA VAL A 93 -14.26 -13.12 -15.53
C VAL A 93 -14.86 -11.89 -14.85
N PHE A 94 -14.22 -11.36 -13.82
CA PHE A 94 -14.63 -10.12 -13.15
C PHE A 94 -14.70 -8.96 -14.14
N VAL A 95 -13.66 -8.72 -14.94
CA VAL A 95 -13.67 -7.66 -15.95
C VAL A 95 -14.80 -7.86 -16.96
N GLY A 96 -14.99 -9.10 -17.44
CA GLY A 96 -16.09 -9.42 -18.35
C GLY A 96 -17.49 -9.21 -17.73
N HIS A 97 -17.65 -9.47 -16.44
CA HIS A 97 -18.88 -9.21 -15.68
C HIS A 97 -19.12 -7.71 -15.50
N GLN A 98 -18.10 -6.97 -15.06
CA GLN A 98 -18.21 -5.51 -14.85
C GLN A 98 -18.53 -4.75 -16.13
N LEU A 99 -17.99 -5.19 -17.29
CA LEU A 99 -18.29 -4.56 -18.58
C LEU A 99 -19.72 -4.78 -19.07
N ARG A 100 -20.44 -5.78 -18.53
CA ARG A 100 -21.82 -6.13 -18.91
C ARG A 100 -22.84 -5.78 -17.82
N SER A 101 -22.40 -5.55 -16.59
CA SER A 101 -23.28 -5.28 -15.45
C SER A 101 -23.98 -3.92 -15.59
N PRO A 102 -25.30 -3.83 -15.33
CA PRO A 102 -26.03 -2.56 -15.30
C PRO A 102 -25.59 -1.63 -14.15
N ALA A 103 -25.09 -2.21 -13.05
CA ALA A 103 -24.61 -1.50 -11.87
C ALA A 103 -23.24 -2.07 -11.46
N PRO A 104 -22.16 -1.75 -12.21
CA PRO A 104 -20.84 -2.31 -11.97
C PRO A 104 -20.27 -1.80 -10.64
N LEU A 105 -19.69 -2.72 -9.86
CA LEU A 105 -18.88 -2.39 -8.68
C LEU A 105 -17.70 -1.48 -9.05
N LEU A 106 -16.95 -1.85 -10.09
CA LEU A 106 -15.79 -1.08 -10.56
C LEU A 106 -15.77 -1.15 -12.08
N ASP A 107 -16.25 -0.08 -12.72
CA ASP A 107 -16.24 0.02 -14.18
C ASP A 107 -14.78 0.08 -14.68
N PRO A 108 -14.28 -0.93 -15.42
CA PRO A 108 -12.90 -0.96 -15.90
C PRO A 108 -12.55 0.23 -16.81
N ARG A 109 -13.56 0.86 -17.43
CA ARG A 109 -13.38 2.05 -18.27
C ARG A 109 -12.89 3.26 -17.48
N LEU A 110 -13.08 3.28 -16.16
CA LEU A 110 -12.53 4.34 -15.30
C LEU A 110 -11.00 4.37 -15.33
N PHE A 111 -10.34 3.22 -15.54
CA PHE A 111 -8.90 3.16 -15.74
C PHE A 111 -8.46 3.73 -17.10
N ALA A 112 -9.35 4.20 -17.96
CA ALA A 112 -8.96 5.03 -19.10
C ALA A 112 -8.46 6.42 -18.63
N VAL A 113 -8.94 6.90 -17.47
CA VAL A 113 -8.56 8.18 -16.87
C VAL A 113 -7.13 8.10 -16.34
N ALA A 114 -6.23 8.89 -16.92
CA ALA A 114 -4.81 8.88 -16.58
C ALA A 114 -4.55 9.18 -15.09
N ARG A 115 -5.34 10.08 -14.48
CA ARG A 115 -5.24 10.44 -13.05
C ARG A 115 -5.59 9.26 -12.15
N LEU A 116 -6.66 8.53 -12.44
CA LEU A 116 -7.03 7.34 -11.67
C LEU A 116 -5.95 6.26 -11.78
N ARG A 117 -5.47 5.96 -12.99
CA ARG A 117 -4.37 4.99 -13.19
C ARG A 117 -3.11 5.38 -12.43
N ALA A 118 -2.71 6.65 -12.53
CA ALA A 118 -1.53 7.15 -11.84
C ALA A 118 -1.68 7.08 -10.31
N GLY A 119 -2.86 7.46 -9.80
CA GLY A 119 -3.21 7.32 -8.39
C GLY A 119 -3.12 5.87 -7.92
N THR A 120 -3.83 4.96 -8.58
CA THR A 120 -3.85 3.52 -8.24
C THR A 120 -2.45 2.90 -8.30
N LEU A 121 -1.75 3.01 -9.44
CA LEU A 121 -0.41 2.42 -9.55
C LEU A 121 0.58 3.08 -8.57
N GLY A 122 0.52 4.40 -8.41
CA GLY A 122 1.40 5.11 -7.49
C GLY A 122 1.19 4.72 -6.03
N VAL A 123 -0.07 4.55 -5.59
CA VAL A 123 -0.36 4.04 -4.24
C VAL A 123 0.18 2.63 -4.08
N ALA A 124 -0.05 1.73 -5.05
CA ALA A 124 0.45 0.37 -4.99
C ALA A 124 1.98 0.33 -4.88
N VAL A 125 2.68 1.12 -5.70
CA VAL A 125 4.15 1.22 -5.72
C VAL A 125 4.70 1.81 -4.42
N ALA A 126 4.06 2.85 -3.88
CA ALA A 126 4.47 3.45 -2.61
C ALA A 126 4.28 2.46 -1.44
N PHE A 127 3.16 1.74 -1.39
CA PHE A 127 2.90 0.73 -0.37
C PHE A 127 3.80 -0.48 -0.51
N PHE A 128 4.09 -0.91 -1.74
CA PHE A 128 5.08 -1.94 -2.05
C PHE A 128 6.44 -1.61 -1.43
N GLY A 129 7.00 -0.43 -1.73
CA GLY A 129 8.29 -0.01 -1.17
C GLY A 129 8.27 0.14 0.35
N LEU A 130 7.20 0.72 0.89
CA LEU A 130 7.05 0.96 2.34
C LEU A 130 6.95 -0.34 3.15
N PHE A 131 6.15 -1.30 2.70
CA PHE A 131 5.96 -2.56 3.43
C PHE A 131 7.09 -3.56 3.21
N ALA A 132 7.73 -3.53 2.04
CA ALA A 132 9.00 -4.21 1.84
C ALA A 132 10.05 -3.71 2.86
N LEU A 133 10.14 -2.38 3.08
CA LEU A 133 11.00 -1.80 4.12
C LEU A 133 10.60 -2.25 5.54
N PHE A 134 9.30 -2.29 5.88
CA PHE A 134 8.86 -2.73 7.21
C PHE A 134 9.29 -4.17 7.52
N PHE A 135 9.16 -5.07 6.54
CA PHE A 135 9.64 -6.44 6.66
C PHE A 135 11.14 -6.48 6.98
N VAL A 136 11.94 -5.70 6.26
CA VAL A 136 13.38 -5.61 6.50
C VAL A 136 13.73 -4.98 7.84
N ASN A 137 13.08 -3.88 8.22
CA ASN A 137 13.40 -3.14 9.44
C ASN A 137 13.29 -4.04 10.66
N ALA A 138 12.24 -4.87 10.72
CA ALA A 138 12.04 -5.82 11.82
C ALA A 138 13.23 -6.77 11.94
N ARG A 139 13.69 -7.33 10.81
CA ARG A 139 14.84 -8.23 10.74
C ARG A 139 16.16 -7.53 11.05
N PHE A 140 16.45 -6.42 10.39
CA PHE A 140 17.72 -5.70 10.54
C PHE A 140 17.92 -5.17 11.96
N LEU A 141 16.90 -4.54 12.54
CA LEU A 141 17.03 -3.96 13.88
C LEU A 141 17.15 -5.04 14.96
N GLN A 142 16.44 -6.17 14.82
CA GLN A 142 16.44 -7.22 15.84
C GLN A 142 17.54 -8.26 15.63
N GLU A 143 17.65 -8.85 14.44
CA GLU A 143 18.61 -9.93 14.16
C GLU A 143 20.02 -9.40 13.88
N VAL A 144 20.17 -8.25 13.21
CA VAL A 144 21.49 -7.71 12.85
C VAL A 144 22.01 -6.73 13.91
N LYS A 145 21.15 -5.84 14.44
CA LYS A 145 21.53 -4.86 15.47
C LYS A 145 21.27 -5.31 16.90
N GLY A 146 20.58 -6.43 17.12
CA GLY A 146 20.32 -6.97 18.45
C GLY A 146 19.35 -6.14 19.30
N PHE A 147 18.55 -5.25 18.70
CA PHE A 147 17.59 -4.44 19.44
C PHE A 147 16.45 -5.32 19.97
N SER A 148 15.96 -5.01 21.17
CA SER A 148 14.73 -5.62 21.69
C SER A 148 13.53 -5.22 20.80
N PRO A 149 12.42 -5.99 20.80
CA PRO A 149 11.23 -5.66 20.01
C PRO A 149 10.68 -4.24 20.28
N LEU A 150 10.69 -3.80 21.54
CA LEU A 150 10.29 -2.44 21.90
C LEU A 150 11.26 -1.40 21.32
N LEU A 151 12.57 -1.61 21.48
CA LEU A 151 13.57 -0.68 20.95
C LEU A 151 13.53 -0.63 19.42
N ALA A 152 13.30 -1.75 18.74
CA ALA A 152 13.08 -1.80 17.30
C ALA A 152 11.82 -1.00 16.88
N GLY A 153 10.73 -1.13 17.65
CA GLY A 153 9.51 -0.33 17.44
C GLY A 153 9.74 1.19 17.58
N VAL A 154 10.55 1.60 18.57
CA VAL A 154 10.97 3.01 18.77
C VAL A 154 11.96 3.45 17.68
N ALA A 155 12.86 2.57 17.25
CA ALA A 155 13.86 2.85 16.23
C ALA A 155 13.26 3.06 14.82
N ILE A 156 11.98 2.76 14.64
CA ILE A 156 11.23 3.06 13.40
C ILE A 156 10.58 4.45 13.44
N LEU A 157 10.55 5.15 14.58
CA LEU A 157 10.00 6.52 14.67
C LEU A 157 10.57 7.52 13.64
N PRO A 158 11.88 7.49 13.31
CA PRO A 158 12.45 8.35 12.26
C PRO A 158 11.83 8.14 10.87
N LEU A 159 11.15 7.02 10.61
CA LEU A 159 10.35 6.83 9.40
C LEU A 159 9.02 7.60 9.47
N VAL A 160 8.32 7.50 10.61
CA VAL A 160 6.91 7.88 10.66
C VAL A 160 6.70 9.34 11.03
N ILE A 161 7.55 9.93 11.88
CA ILE A 161 7.44 11.35 12.23
C ILE A 161 7.55 12.23 10.97
N PRO A 162 8.59 12.07 10.13
CA PRO A 162 8.70 12.87 8.90
C PRO A 162 7.58 12.57 7.91
N MET A 163 7.11 11.32 7.84
CA MET A 163 5.95 10.97 7.00
C MET A 163 4.71 11.78 7.39
N ILE A 164 4.39 11.87 8.68
CA ILE A 164 3.25 12.66 9.17
C ILE A 164 3.42 14.14 8.83
N VAL A 165 4.61 14.70 9.08
CA VAL A 165 4.90 16.11 8.81
C VAL A 165 4.80 16.41 7.31
N ALA A 166 5.45 15.60 6.48
CA ALA A 166 5.44 15.74 5.03
C ALA A 166 4.03 15.58 4.44
N SER A 167 3.20 14.68 4.97
CA SER A 167 1.79 14.52 4.55
C SER A 167 0.93 15.74 4.83
N ARG A 168 1.23 16.53 5.86
CA ARG A 168 0.52 17.80 6.09
C ARG A 168 0.95 18.88 5.11
N LEU A 169 2.19 18.81 4.61
CA LEU A 169 2.74 19.77 3.66
C LEU A 169 2.42 19.40 2.21
N SER A 170 2.11 18.13 1.92
CA SER A 170 1.89 17.64 0.57
C SER A 170 0.73 18.35 -0.15
N GLY A 171 -0.30 18.77 0.58
CA GLY A 171 -1.44 19.52 0.02
C GLY A 171 -1.08 20.93 -0.48
N ARG A 172 0.10 21.45 -0.14
CA ARG A 172 0.59 22.76 -0.60
C ARG A 172 1.40 22.66 -1.90
N LEU A 173 1.75 21.45 -2.33
CA LEU A 173 2.58 21.21 -3.49
C LEU A 173 1.72 20.84 -4.71
N PRO A 174 2.14 21.20 -5.93
CA PRO A 174 1.49 20.70 -7.13
C PRO A 174 1.63 19.17 -7.22
N VAL A 175 0.59 18.50 -7.73
CA VAL A 175 0.47 17.03 -7.75
C VAL A 175 1.72 16.35 -8.32
N ARG A 176 2.13 16.74 -9.53
CA ARG A 176 3.23 16.07 -10.24
C ARG A 176 4.59 16.22 -9.53
N PRO A 177 5.06 17.41 -9.14
CA PRO A 177 6.26 17.58 -8.34
C PRO A 177 6.24 16.77 -7.04
N ALA A 178 5.14 16.79 -6.29
CA ALA A 178 5.01 16.05 -5.03
C ALA A 178 5.14 14.53 -5.23
N VAL A 179 4.45 13.98 -6.23
CA VAL A 179 4.51 12.55 -6.55
C VAL A 179 5.88 12.15 -7.10
N THR A 180 6.47 12.95 -7.99
CA THR A 180 7.78 12.65 -8.59
C THR A 180 8.87 12.67 -7.53
N ALA A 181 8.90 13.71 -6.68
CA ALA A 181 9.87 13.83 -5.61
C ALA A 181 9.69 12.73 -4.55
N GLY A 182 8.44 12.42 -4.19
CA GLY A 182 8.16 11.34 -3.24
C GLY A 182 8.58 9.96 -3.76
N LEU A 183 8.20 9.59 -4.99
CA LEU A 183 8.60 8.28 -5.55
C LEU A 183 10.12 8.20 -5.77
N ALA A 184 10.76 9.26 -6.26
CA ALA A 184 12.22 9.32 -6.39
C ALA A 184 12.92 9.23 -5.02
N GLY A 185 12.37 9.88 -3.99
CA GLY A 185 12.88 9.81 -2.62
C GLY A 185 12.74 8.42 -2.01
N VAL A 186 11.66 7.69 -2.31
CA VAL A 186 11.51 6.28 -1.91
C VAL A 186 12.60 5.42 -2.57
N VAL A 187 12.81 5.56 -3.88
CA VAL A 187 13.89 4.85 -4.60
C VAL A 187 15.26 5.19 -4.00
N GLY A 188 15.56 6.48 -3.83
CA GLY A 188 16.84 6.93 -3.29
C GLY A 188 17.09 6.45 -1.87
N GLY A 189 16.06 6.46 -1.02
CA GLY A 189 16.13 5.93 0.34
C GLY A 189 16.33 4.42 0.38
N LEU A 190 15.66 3.65 -0.48
CA LEU A 190 15.88 2.21 -0.60
C LEU A 190 17.29 1.89 -1.11
N VAL A 191 17.79 2.65 -2.09
CA VAL A 191 19.18 2.51 -2.58
C VAL A 191 20.17 2.83 -1.46
N LEU A 192 19.96 3.89 -0.69
CA LEU A 192 20.79 4.21 0.48
C LEU A 192 20.78 3.06 1.50
N MET A 193 19.61 2.49 1.78
CA MET A 193 19.46 1.35 2.68
C MET A 193 20.14 0.08 2.14
N SER A 194 20.35 -0.05 0.83
CA SER A 194 21.07 -1.19 0.26
C SER A 194 22.54 -1.26 0.66
N PHE A 195 23.09 -0.18 1.22
CA PHE A 195 24.44 -0.14 1.80
C PHE A 195 24.43 -0.37 3.32
N ALA A 196 23.27 -0.62 3.93
CA ALA A 196 23.18 -0.91 5.35
C ALA A 196 23.76 -2.29 5.66
N ASP A 197 24.72 -2.33 6.57
CA ASP A 197 25.34 -3.53 7.09
C ASP A 197 25.42 -3.51 8.63
N ALA A 198 26.06 -4.53 9.20
CA ALA A 198 26.25 -4.62 10.65
C ALA A 198 27.11 -3.48 11.21
N ALA A 199 28.01 -2.90 10.41
CA ALA A 199 28.88 -1.79 10.82
C ALA A 199 28.20 -0.41 10.75
N MET A 200 27.14 -0.27 9.94
CA MET A 200 26.44 1.01 9.76
C MET A 200 25.90 1.54 11.10
N PRO A 201 26.30 2.74 11.55
CA PRO A 201 25.79 3.31 12.79
C PRO A 201 24.29 3.62 12.65
N TYR A 202 23.52 3.37 13.70
CA TYR A 202 22.06 3.56 13.68
C TYR A 202 21.62 4.98 13.26
N PRO A 203 22.28 6.09 13.64
CA PRO A 203 21.92 7.42 13.15
C PRO A 203 21.94 7.55 11.61
N LEU A 204 22.87 6.88 10.93
CA LEU A 204 22.93 6.86 9.48
C LEU A 204 21.77 6.06 8.88
N TYR A 205 21.43 4.93 9.52
CA TYR A 205 20.24 4.16 9.17
C TYR A 205 18.94 4.98 9.36
N ALA A 206 18.82 5.66 10.50
CA ALA A 206 17.70 6.53 10.83
C ALA A 206 17.56 7.69 9.82
N ALA A 207 18.67 8.25 9.32
CA ALA A 207 18.64 9.29 8.29
C ALA A 207 17.96 8.79 7.00
N GLY A 208 18.23 7.56 6.55
CA GLY A 208 17.53 7.03 5.39
C GLY A 208 16.06 6.67 5.69
N LEU A 209 15.72 6.27 6.92
CA LEU A 209 14.31 6.17 7.35
C LEU A 209 13.61 7.54 7.25
N VAL A 210 14.27 8.63 7.64
CA VAL A 210 13.74 10.00 7.50
C VAL A 210 13.49 10.35 6.04
N VAL A 211 14.41 10.01 5.15
CA VAL A 211 14.27 10.23 3.70
C VAL A 211 13.05 9.48 3.16
N ILE A 212 12.96 8.17 3.41
CA ILE A 212 11.84 7.35 2.93
C ILE A 212 10.52 7.83 3.53
N GLY A 213 10.50 8.12 4.83
CA GLY A 213 9.34 8.62 5.54
C GLY A 213 8.80 9.90 4.94
N SER A 214 9.67 10.89 4.77
CA SER A 214 9.33 12.17 4.13
C SER A 214 8.82 11.96 2.70
N ALA A 215 9.50 11.10 1.94
CA ALA A 215 9.16 10.81 0.54
C ALA A 215 7.77 10.18 0.39
N VAL A 216 7.46 9.15 1.18
CA VAL A 216 6.12 8.55 1.25
C VAL A 216 5.09 9.58 1.70
N GLY A 217 5.43 10.37 2.72
CA GLY A 217 4.55 11.41 3.26
C GLY A 217 4.17 12.46 2.21
N LEU A 218 5.10 12.80 1.30
CA LEU A 218 4.87 13.75 0.20
C LEU A 218 3.95 13.20 -0.89
N CYS A 219 4.16 11.95 -1.34
CA CYS A 219 3.42 11.44 -2.51
C CYS A 219 2.10 10.76 -2.14
N LEU A 220 2.01 10.08 -1.00
CA LEU A 220 0.91 9.17 -0.73
C LEU A 220 -0.45 9.86 -0.54
N PRO A 221 -0.57 10.99 0.20
CA PRO A 221 -1.84 11.71 0.31
C PRO A 221 -2.29 12.26 -1.04
N VAL A 222 -1.36 12.74 -1.85
CA VAL A 222 -1.62 13.27 -3.19
C VAL A 222 -2.16 12.17 -4.11
N LEU A 223 -1.49 11.02 -4.16
CA LEU A 223 -1.95 9.87 -4.96
C LEU A 223 -3.32 9.36 -4.50
N SER A 224 -3.56 9.29 -3.19
CA SER A 224 -4.85 8.90 -2.64
C SER A 224 -5.96 9.89 -3.03
N HIS A 225 -5.64 11.19 -3.00
CA HIS A 225 -6.54 12.23 -3.45
C HIS A 225 -6.85 12.11 -4.94
N GLU A 226 -5.87 11.78 -5.79
CA GLU A 226 -6.11 11.58 -7.23
C GLU A 226 -7.08 10.43 -7.52
N ILE A 227 -7.04 9.35 -6.74
CA ILE A 227 -8.03 8.25 -6.85
C ILE A 227 -9.43 8.75 -6.48
N MET A 228 -9.54 9.45 -5.35
CA MET A 228 -10.83 9.93 -4.84
C MET A 228 -11.44 11.03 -5.73
N ALA A 229 -10.61 11.93 -6.25
CA ALA A 229 -11.03 13.07 -7.07
C ALA A 229 -11.35 12.68 -8.53
N ALA A 230 -10.91 11.51 -8.98
CA ALA A 230 -11.24 11.00 -10.31
C ALA A 230 -12.66 10.41 -10.40
N LEU A 231 -13.33 10.20 -9.25
CA LEU A 231 -14.66 9.60 -9.17
C LEU A 231 -15.71 10.65 -8.77
N PRO A 232 -16.96 10.54 -9.27
CA PRO A 232 -18.08 11.34 -8.80
C PRO A 232 -18.28 11.19 -7.29
N ARG A 233 -18.77 12.25 -6.61
CA ARG A 233 -18.92 12.28 -5.15
C ARG A 233 -19.84 11.17 -4.65
N GLU A 234 -20.83 10.80 -5.45
CA GLU A 234 -21.80 9.74 -5.19
C GLU A 234 -21.15 8.35 -5.15
N ARG A 235 -19.92 8.22 -5.68
CA ARG A 235 -19.11 7.01 -5.73
C ARG A 235 -17.87 7.08 -4.84
N ALA A 236 -17.84 7.97 -3.85
CA ALA A 236 -16.71 8.10 -2.92
C ALA A 236 -16.40 6.79 -2.18
N GLY A 237 -17.41 5.96 -1.88
CA GLY A 237 -17.22 4.63 -1.30
C GLY A 237 -16.38 3.70 -2.18
N LEU A 238 -16.58 3.75 -3.50
CA LEU A 238 -15.79 2.99 -4.47
C LEU A 238 -14.33 3.48 -4.52
N GLY A 239 -14.12 4.80 -4.49
CA GLY A 239 -12.76 5.37 -4.44
C GLY A 239 -11.99 4.94 -3.19
N SER A 240 -12.65 4.95 -2.04
CA SER A 240 -12.05 4.52 -0.77
C SER A 240 -11.73 3.02 -0.78
N GLY A 241 -12.66 2.20 -1.27
CA GLY A 241 -12.47 0.75 -1.42
C GLY A 241 -11.32 0.43 -2.36
N LEU A 242 -11.28 1.06 -3.54
CA LEU A 242 -10.20 0.90 -4.51
C LEU A 242 -8.85 1.32 -3.93
N ASN A 243 -8.78 2.48 -3.27
CA ASN A 243 -7.57 2.95 -2.62
C ASN A 243 -7.10 1.96 -1.55
N SER A 244 -8.00 1.40 -0.74
CA SER A 244 -7.66 0.42 0.30
C SER A 244 -7.16 -0.90 -0.30
N ALA A 245 -7.88 -1.47 -1.26
CA ALA A 245 -7.46 -2.69 -1.95
C ALA A 245 -6.09 -2.54 -2.63
N THR A 246 -5.85 -1.38 -3.25
CA THR A 246 -4.57 -1.04 -3.88
C THR A 246 -3.42 -1.02 -2.87
N ARG A 247 -3.66 -0.48 -1.67
CA ARG A 247 -2.67 -0.44 -0.58
C ARG A 247 -2.36 -1.84 -0.07
N GLU A 248 -3.38 -2.66 0.12
CA GLU A 248 -3.24 -4.05 0.58
C GLU A 248 -2.43 -4.88 -0.42
N LEU A 249 -2.81 -4.86 -1.71
CA LEU A 249 -2.08 -5.54 -2.76
C LEU A 249 -0.62 -5.08 -2.84
N GLY A 250 -0.38 -3.76 -2.83
CA GLY A 250 0.96 -3.20 -2.81
C GLY A 250 1.78 -3.73 -1.63
N SER A 251 1.21 -3.69 -0.43
CA SER A 251 1.89 -4.16 0.78
C SER A 251 2.22 -5.65 0.76
N ALA A 252 1.28 -6.50 0.34
CA ALA A 252 1.48 -7.95 0.28
C ALA A 252 2.58 -8.33 -0.72
N ILE A 253 2.53 -7.74 -1.93
CA ILE A 253 3.57 -7.96 -2.96
C ILE A 253 4.93 -7.47 -2.44
N GLY A 254 4.97 -6.33 -1.75
CA GLY A 254 6.21 -5.77 -1.18
C GLY A 254 6.89 -6.71 -0.20
N VAL A 255 6.10 -7.26 0.74
CA VAL A 255 6.60 -8.23 1.73
C VAL A 255 7.07 -9.51 1.06
N ALA A 256 6.30 -10.06 0.12
CA ALA A 256 6.64 -11.32 -0.54
C ALA A 256 7.89 -11.23 -1.43
N VAL A 257 8.01 -10.17 -2.23
CA VAL A 257 9.19 -9.92 -3.06
C VAL A 257 10.42 -9.74 -2.17
N MET A 258 10.30 -8.94 -1.10
CA MET A 258 11.40 -8.75 -0.17
C MET A 258 11.80 -10.05 0.53
N GLY A 259 10.84 -10.83 1.04
CA GLY A 259 11.07 -12.14 1.65
C GLY A 259 11.82 -13.08 0.70
N THR A 260 11.37 -13.17 -0.56
CA THR A 260 12.02 -14.01 -1.59
C THR A 260 13.45 -13.59 -1.89
N VAL A 261 13.70 -12.30 -2.11
CA VAL A 261 15.04 -11.84 -2.46
C VAL A 261 15.99 -11.98 -1.26
N MET A 262 15.48 -11.82 -0.04
CA MET A 262 16.28 -11.97 1.17
C MET A 262 16.70 -13.41 1.44
N THR A 263 15.94 -14.42 1.01
CA THR A 263 16.35 -15.82 1.14
C THR A 263 17.47 -16.17 0.15
N THR A 264 17.50 -15.55 -1.03
CA THR A 264 18.47 -15.89 -2.10
C THR A 264 19.69 -14.96 -2.18
N GLY A 265 19.55 -13.67 -1.87
CA GLY A 265 20.56 -12.63 -2.13
C GLY A 265 20.85 -11.69 -0.95
N GLY A 266 20.19 -11.89 0.19
CA GLY A 266 20.40 -11.10 1.40
C GLY A 266 19.81 -9.68 1.37
N LEU A 267 20.14 -8.91 2.40
CA LEU A 267 19.52 -7.61 2.70
C LEU A 267 19.72 -6.56 1.60
N ALA A 268 20.97 -6.39 1.16
CA ALA A 268 21.35 -5.39 0.17
C ALA A 268 20.68 -5.66 -1.18
N ALA A 269 20.63 -6.93 -1.61
CA ALA A 269 19.92 -7.32 -2.82
C ALA A 269 18.42 -7.04 -2.71
N GLY A 270 17.82 -7.35 -1.56
CA GLY A 270 16.41 -7.04 -1.27
C GLY A 270 16.08 -5.57 -1.50
N TYR A 271 16.86 -4.67 -0.89
CA TYR A 271 16.67 -3.23 -1.08
C TYR A 271 16.84 -2.78 -2.54
N ARG A 272 17.82 -3.32 -3.28
CA ARG A 272 18.03 -2.97 -4.69
C ARG A 272 16.91 -3.45 -5.59
N VAL A 273 16.43 -4.67 -5.40
CA VAL A 273 15.30 -5.22 -6.18
C VAL A 273 14.04 -4.40 -5.93
N VAL A 274 13.74 -4.10 -4.67
CA VAL A 274 12.57 -3.28 -4.32
C VAL A 274 12.72 -1.87 -4.88
N ALA A 275 13.90 -1.26 -4.81
CA ALA A 275 14.16 0.05 -5.42
C ALA A 275 13.95 0.02 -6.95
N ALA A 276 14.41 -1.03 -7.63
CA ALA A 276 14.24 -1.19 -9.07
C ALA A 276 12.76 -1.36 -9.46
N VAL A 277 11.99 -2.15 -8.70
CA VAL A 277 10.55 -2.32 -8.93
C VAL A 277 9.79 -1.02 -8.67
N VAL A 278 10.14 -0.30 -7.58
CA VAL A 278 9.55 1.03 -7.31
C VAL A 278 9.87 2.01 -8.43
N LEU A 279 11.10 2.04 -8.91
CA LEU A 279 11.51 2.89 -10.02
C LEU A 279 10.73 2.55 -11.30
N ALA A 280 10.65 1.27 -11.65
CA ALA A 280 9.91 0.79 -12.81
C ALA A 280 8.42 1.16 -12.75
N GLY A 281 7.80 1.08 -11.56
CA GLY A 281 6.42 1.50 -11.34
C GLY A 281 6.24 3.03 -11.28
N ALA A 282 7.25 3.78 -10.84
CA ALA A 282 7.19 5.24 -10.74
C ALA A 282 7.23 5.94 -12.11
N LEU A 283 7.98 5.40 -13.07
CA LEU A 283 8.09 5.95 -14.42
C LEU A 283 6.71 6.12 -15.12
N PRO A 284 5.86 5.09 -15.25
CA PRO A 284 4.54 5.23 -15.86
C PRO A 284 3.60 6.13 -15.05
N VAL A 285 3.70 6.14 -13.71
CA VAL A 285 2.91 7.05 -12.86
C VAL A 285 3.22 8.51 -13.20
N VAL A 286 4.51 8.87 -13.22
CA VAL A 286 4.93 10.24 -13.56
C VAL A 286 4.56 10.59 -15.00
N TRP A 287 4.68 9.63 -15.94
CA TRP A 287 4.27 9.82 -17.32
C TRP A 287 2.76 10.08 -17.47
N TRP A 288 1.91 9.29 -16.81
CA TRP A 288 0.46 9.50 -16.83
C TRP A 288 0.04 10.82 -16.18
N LEU A 289 0.71 11.26 -15.11
CA LEU A 289 0.45 12.57 -14.51
C LEU A 289 0.86 13.72 -15.44
N ARG A 290 1.86 13.53 -16.29
CA ARG A 290 2.23 14.50 -17.35
C ARG A 290 1.17 14.54 -18.46
N ALA A 291 0.76 13.38 -18.96
CA ALA A 291 -0.22 13.28 -20.04
C ALA A 291 -1.63 13.74 -19.59
N GLY A 292 -2.00 13.48 -18.34
CA GLY A 292 -3.30 13.85 -17.77
C GLY A 292 -3.46 15.35 -17.45
N ALA A 293 -2.38 16.14 -17.45
CA ALA A 293 -2.44 17.58 -17.19
C ALA A 293 -3.19 18.39 -18.26
N GLY A 294 -3.47 17.79 -19.43
CA GLY A 294 -4.27 18.40 -20.50
C GLY A 294 -5.73 17.94 -20.57
N TRP A 295 -6.18 17.04 -19.69
CA TRP A 295 -7.55 16.50 -19.75
C TRP A 295 -8.47 17.29 -18.81
N HIS A 296 -9.19 18.26 -19.38
CA HIS A 296 -10.38 18.82 -18.75
C HIS A 296 -11.57 17.94 -19.15
N PRO A 297 -12.33 17.35 -18.20
CA PRO A 297 -13.60 16.76 -18.55
C PRO A 297 -14.45 17.83 -19.24
N PRO A 298 -15.21 17.50 -20.32
CA PRO A 298 -16.15 18.46 -20.88
C PRO A 298 -17.05 18.95 -19.76
N LEU A 299 -17.09 20.27 -19.55
CA LEU A 299 -18.08 20.88 -18.67
C LEU A 299 -19.44 20.34 -19.13
N PRO A 300 -20.28 19.82 -18.22
CA PRO A 300 -21.66 19.52 -18.57
C PRO A 300 -22.24 20.81 -19.18
N GLY A 301 -22.58 20.74 -20.47
CA GLY A 301 -22.94 21.91 -21.24
C GLY A 301 -24.06 22.67 -20.55
N GLY A 302 -23.88 23.98 -20.42
CA GLY A 302 -25.00 24.87 -20.27
C GLY A 302 -25.89 24.74 -21.50
N ARG A 303 -27.13 24.32 -21.28
CA ARG A 303 -28.38 24.84 -21.82
C ARG A 303 -29.53 24.15 -21.11
#